data_AF-A0A843U5T6-F1
#
_entry.id   AF-A0A843U5T6-F1
#
_cell.length_a   1.000
_cell.length_b   1.000
_cell.length_c   1.000
_cell.angle_alpha   90.00
_cell.angle_beta   90.00
_cell.angle_gamma   90.00
#
_symmetry.space_group_name_H-M   'P 1'
#
loop_
_entity.id
_entity.type
_entity.pdbx_description
1 polymer ?
#
loop_
_entity_poly.entity_id
_entity_poly.type
_entity_poly.pdbx_seq_one_letter_code
_entity_poly.pdbx_strand_id
1 'polypeptide(L)'
;MSLNPPRFFGSPDPDKAENWKEEIEWLFQVMQCTNREKVLLATFQISKDARAWWKATSTHLPNMAELEWDGFLEIFRGKYFSERVKEKKAAEFAALKQRGMFMAEYEA
;
A
#
# COMPACT_ATOMS: atom_id res chain seq x y z
N MET A 1 -24.08 -10.29 1.67
CA MET A 1 -23.03 -9.24 1.68
C MET A 1 -21.96 -9.71 0.70
N SER A 2 -21.75 -9.02 -0.42
CA SER A 2 -20.69 -9.38 -1.37
C SER A 2 -19.43 -8.63 -0.96
N LEU A 3 -18.41 -9.35 -0.54
CA LEU A 3 -17.07 -8.81 -0.36
C LEU A 3 -16.46 -8.76 -1.75
N ASN A 4 -16.34 -7.57 -2.33
CA ASN A 4 -15.71 -7.38 -3.64
C ASN A 4 -14.26 -6.92 -3.40
N PRO A 5 -13.26 -7.82 -3.45
CA PRO A 5 -11.91 -7.46 -3.05
C PRO A 5 -11.34 -6.44 -4.05
N PRO A 6 -10.68 -5.37 -3.58
CA PRO A 6 -10.18 -4.34 -4.47
C PRO A 6 -9.00 -4.86 -5.30
N ARG A 7 -8.94 -4.46 -6.57
CA ARG A 7 -7.85 -4.84 -7.47
C ARG A 7 -6.87 -3.68 -7.63
N PHE A 8 -5.58 -3.97 -7.47
CA PHE A 8 -4.53 -2.98 -7.68
C PHE A 8 -3.80 -3.19 -8.99
N PHE A 9 -3.65 -2.12 -9.77
CA PHE A 9 -3.08 -2.17 -11.12
C PHE A 9 -1.64 -1.66 -11.19
N GLY A 10 -1.06 -1.22 -10.07
CA GLY A 10 0.32 -0.72 -10.02
C GLY A 10 0.45 0.78 -10.22
N SER A 11 -0.48 1.57 -9.68
CA SER A 11 -0.40 3.03 -9.77
C SER A 11 0.87 3.55 -9.08
N PRO A 12 1.57 4.55 -9.66
CA PRO A 12 2.69 5.21 -9.00
C PRO A 12 2.27 6.20 -7.91
N ASP A 13 0.95 6.41 -7.75
CA ASP A 13 0.38 7.27 -6.72
C ASP A 13 0.36 6.51 -5.37
N PRO A 14 1.10 6.99 -4.34
CA PRO A 14 1.10 6.35 -3.02
C PRO A 14 -0.28 6.26 -2.40
N ASP A 15 -1.14 7.24 -2.62
CA ASP A 15 -2.45 7.28 -1.95
C ASP A 15 -3.32 6.14 -2.47
N LYS A 16 -3.20 5.80 -3.76
CA LYS A 16 -3.89 4.65 -4.35
C LYS A 16 -3.34 3.32 -3.86
N ALA A 17 -2.03 3.24 -3.62
CA ALA A 17 -1.41 2.05 -3.04
C ALA A 17 -1.82 1.89 -1.56
N GLU A 18 -1.92 2.99 -0.81
CA GLU A 18 -2.31 3.00 0.60
C GLU A 18 -3.77 2.62 0.76
N ASN A 19 -4.67 3.26 -0.01
CA ASN A 19 -6.10 2.94 0.02
C ASN A 19 -6.33 1.47 -0.32
N TRP A 20 -5.63 0.93 -1.33
CA TRP A 20 -5.73 -0.50 -1.64
C TRP A 20 -5.24 -1.39 -0.48
N LYS A 21 -4.14 -1.02 0.17
CA LYS A 21 -3.61 -1.72 1.35
C LYS A 21 -4.64 -1.75 2.47
N GLU A 22 -5.23 -0.60 2.81
CA GLU A 22 -6.21 -0.49 3.89
C GLU A 22 -7.47 -1.30 3.61
N GLU A 23 -8.02 -1.19 2.39
CA GLU A 23 -9.22 -1.93 2.00
C GLU A 23 -8.99 -3.45 2.00
N ILE A 24 -7.83 -3.92 1.54
CA ILE A 24 -7.54 -5.36 1.51
C ILE A 24 -7.22 -5.90 2.91
N GLU A 25 -6.58 -5.12 3.78
CA GLU A 25 -6.36 -5.49 5.18
C GLU A 25 -7.67 -5.60 5.96
N TRP A 26 -8.58 -4.65 5.75
CA TRP A 26 -9.92 -4.71 6.34
C TRP A 26 -10.66 -5.98 5.90
N LEU A 27 -10.60 -6.31 4.60
CA LEU A 27 -11.20 -7.53 4.08
C LEU A 27 -10.60 -8.79 4.73
N PHE A 28 -9.27 -8.86 4.89
CA PHE A 28 -8.61 -9.98 5.53
C PHE A 28 -8.97 -10.14 7.00
N GLN A 29 -9.18 -9.02 7.70
CA GLN A 29 -9.67 -9.04 9.07
C GLN A 29 -11.08 -9.62 9.15
N VAL A 30 -11.99 -9.19 8.25
CA VAL A 30 -13.36 -9.71 8.18
C VAL A 30 -13.38 -11.21 7.86
N MET A 31 -12.50 -11.66 6.97
CA MET A 31 -12.40 -13.08 6.58
C MET A 31 -11.57 -13.93 7.55
N GLN A 32 -10.95 -13.33 8.59
CA GLN A 32 -10.06 -14.00 9.54
C GLN A 32 -8.90 -14.75 8.86
N CYS A 33 -8.33 -14.17 7.80
CA CYS A 33 -7.24 -14.79 7.06
C CYS A 33 -5.95 -14.89 7.90
N THR A 34 -5.29 -16.04 7.81
CA THR A 34 -3.92 -16.25 8.30
C THR A 34 -2.91 -15.42 7.49
N ASN A 35 -1.72 -15.16 8.05
CA ASN A 35 -0.68 -14.39 7.36
C ASN A 35 -0.36 -14.93 5.96
N ARG A 36 -0.30 -16.26 5.82
CA ARG A 36 -0.05 -16.90 4.52
C ARG A 36 -1.19 -16.70 3.52
N GLU A 37 -2.44 -16.81 3.97
CA GLU A 37 -3.61 -16.56 3.11
C GLU A 37 -3.66 -15.11 2.64
N LYS A 38 -3.31 -14.15 3.50
CA LYS A 38 -3.23 -12.73 3.13
C LYS A 38 -2.27 -12.50 1.96
N VAL A 39 -1.08 -13.09 2.01
CA VAL A 39 -0.09 -12.99 0.91
C VAL A 39 -0.65 -13.59 -0.39
N LEU A 40 -1.24 -14.78 -0.34
CA LEU A 40 -1.81 -15.43 -1.52
C LEU A 40 -2.95 -14.60 -2.13
N LEU A 41 -3.87 -14.10 -1.30
CA LEU A 41 -5.01 -13.32 -1.76
C LEU A 41 -4.61 -11.92 -2.25
N ALA A 42 -3.65 -11.27 -1.60
CA ALA A 42 -3.16 -9.96 -2.03
C ALA A 42 -2.45 -10.05 -3.39
N THR A 43 -1.60 -11.07 -3.56
CA THR A 43 -0.90 -11.32 -4.82
C THR A 43 -1.84 -11.78 -5.94
N PHE A 44 -2.98 -12.38 -5.60
CA PHE A 44 -4.07 -12.61 -6.54
C PHE A 44 -4.75 -11.30 -6.98
N GLN A 45 -4.92 -10.35 -6.06
CA GLN A 45 -5.59 -9.07 -6.28
C GLN A 45 -4.73 -7.94 -6.87
N ILE A 46 -3.44 -8.15 -7.05
CA ILE A 46 -2.62 -7.30 -7.93
C ILE A 46 -2.72 -7.78 -9.39
N SER A 47 -2.73 -6.83 -10.32
CA SER A 47 -2.96 -7.07 -11.75
C SER A 47 -2.10 -6.14 -12.62
N LYS A 48 -2.05 -6.41 -13.93
CA LYS A 48 -1.28 -5.65 -14.93
C LYS A 48 0.16 -5.41 -14.46
N ASP A 49 0.59 -4.16 -14.38
CA ASP A 49 1.96 -3.77 -14.07
C ASP A 49 2.38 -4.21 -12.67
N ALA A 50 1.46 -4.16 -11.69
CA ALA A 50 1.73 -4.68 -10.35
C ALA A 50 1.98 -6.19 -10.36
N ARG A 51 1.22 -6.96 -11.15
CA ARG A 51 1.43 -8.41 -11.27
C ARG A 51 2.74 -8.74 -11.99
N ALA A 52 3.09 -7.99 -13.03
CA ALA A 52 4.35 -8.16 -13.75
C ALA A 52 5.55 -7.89 -12.81
N TRP A 53 5.49 -6.79 -12.05
CA TRP A 53 6.48 -6.46 -11.03
C TRP A 53 6.59 -7.55 -9.97
N TRP A 54 5.46 -7.99 -9.38
CA TRP A 54 5.48 -8.99 -8.33
C TRP A 54 6.10 -10.30 -8.78
N LYS A 55 5.78 -10.76 -10.00
CA LYS A 55 6.41 -11.96 -10.58
C LYS A 55 7.93 -11.81 -10.64
N ALA A 56 8.43 -10.69 -11.16
CA ALA A 56 9.88 -10.42 -11.24
C ALA A 56 10.55 -10.28 -9.86
N THR A 57 9.86 -9.72 -8.86
CA THR A 57 10.42 -9.62 -7.50
C THR A 57 10.41 -10.97 -6.79
N SER A 58 9.31 -11.72 -6.88
CA SER A 58 9.14 -13.00 -6.19
C SER A 58 10.13 -14.08 -6.65
N THR A 59 10.64 -14.04 -7.88
CA THR A 59 11.66 -14.97 -8.38
C THR A 59 13.01 -14.83 -7.68
N HIS A 60 13.25 -13.70 -7.01
CA HIS A 60 14.51 -13.44 -6.30
C HIS A 60 14.35 -13.53 -4.77
N LEU A 61 13.14 -13.86 -4.27
CA LEU A 61 12.91 -14.04 -2.85
C LEU A 61 13.36 -15.45 -2.43
N PRO A 62 14.35 -15.59 -1.52
CA PRO A 62 14.90 -16.89 -1.14
C PRO A 62 13.84 -17.82 -0.55
N ASN A 63 12.90 -17.30 0.26
CA ASN A 63 11.88 -18.10 0.93
C ASN A 63 10.46 -17.60 0.63
N MET A 64 10.06 -17.52 -0.65
CA MET A 64 8.70 -17.13 -1.04
C MET A 64 7.60 -17.96 -0.35
N ALA A 65 7.87 -19.24 -0.05
CA ALA A 65 6.94 -20.14 0.62
C ALA A 65 6.71 -19.81 2.11
N GLU A 66 7.65 -19.09 2.72
CA GLU A 66 7.61 -18.66 4.13
C GLU A 66 7.27 -17.17 4.25
N LEU A 67 6.99 -16.49 3.14
CA LEU A 67 6.68 -15.07 3.14
C LEU A 67 5.39 -14.82 3.93
N GLU A 68 5.52 -14.10 5.04
CA GLU A 68 4.40 -13.64 5.84
C GLU A 68 3.89 -12.26 5.38
N TRP A 69 2.74 -11.86 5.92
CA TRP A 69 2.06 -10.62 5.56
C TRP A 69 2.94 -9.38 5.72
N ASP A 70 3.66 -9.26 6.83
CA ASP A 70 4.54 -8.11 7.08
C ASP A 70 5.69 -8.03 6.09
N GLY A 71 6.27 -9.18 5.69
CA GLY A 71 7.30 -9.23 4.66
C GLY A 71 6.77 -8.82 3.29
N PHE A 72 5.55 -9.26 2.93
CA PHE A 72 4.88 -8.78 1.72
C PHE A 72 4.68 -7.25 1.76
N LEU A 73 4.19 -6.72 2.88
CA LEU A 73 3.97 -5.28 3.05
C LEU A 73 5.25 -4.47 2.94
N GLU A 74 6.37 -4.96 3.48
CA GLU A 74 7.67 -4.29 3.35
C GLU A 74 8.09 -4.17 1.88
N ILE A 75 8.00 -5.27 1.12
CA ILE A 75 8.32 -5.31 -0.31
C ILE A 75 7.36 -4.41 -1.11
N PHE A 76 6.06 -4.48 -0.82
CA PHE A 76 5.04 -3.66 -1.46
C PHE A 76 5.27 -2.16 -1.20
N ARG A 77 5.55 -1.79 0.05
CA ARG A 77 5.87 -0.40 0.42
C ARG A 77 7.16 0.07 -0.24
N GLY A 78 8.19 -0.76 -0.30
CA GLY A 78 9.43 -0.43 -1.02
C GLY A 78 9.19 -0.08 -2.49
N LYS A 79 8.24 -0.74 -3.15
CA LYS A 79 7.88 -0.46 -4.55
C LYS A 79 7.05 0.81 -4.73
N TYR A 80 6.01 0.99 -3.91
CA TYR A 80 4.98 2.03 -4.15
C TYR A 80 5.10 3.27 -3.25
N PHE A 81 5.90 3.19 -2.18
CA PHE A 81 6.18 4.27 -1.22
C PHE A 81 7.69 4.53 -1.14
N SER A 82 8.30 4.86 -2.29
CA SER A 82 9.72 5.18 -2.36
C SER A 82 10.07 6.42 -1.52
N GLU A 83 11.36 6.62 -1.21
CA GLU A 83 11.82 7.79 -0.45
C GLU A 83 11.34 9.11 -1.06
N ARG A 84 11.43 9.26 -2.38
CA ARG A 84 10.94 10.44 -3.11
C ARG A 84 9.45 10.70 -2.86
N VAL A 85 8.66 9.65 -2.68
CA VAL A 85 7.24 9.75 -2.39
C VAL A 85 7.01 10.16 -0.93
N LYS A 86 7.82 9.64 0.00
CA LYS A 86 7.81 10.07 1.41
C LYS A 86 8.22 11.54 1.57
N GLU A 87 9.25 11.98 0.85
CA GLU A 87 9.70 13.38 0.81
C GLU A 87 8.62 14.31 0.29
N LYS A 88 7.94 13.93 -0.81
CA LYS A 88 6.83 14.70 -1.36
C LYS A 88 5.69 14.85 -0.34
N LYS A 89 5.32 13.77 0.35
CA LYS A 89 4.28 13.80 1.40
C LYS A 89 4.70 14.65 2.61
N ALA A 90 5.96 14.59 3.02
CA ALA A 90 6.49 15.45 4.08
C ALA A 90 6.44 16.94 3.70
N ALA A 91 6.78 17.27 2.44
CA ALA A 91 6.67 18.64 1.92
C ALA A 91 5.22 19.14 1.85
N GLU A 92 4.28 18.30 1.38
CA GLU A 92 2.84 18.60 1.39
C GLU A 92 2.32 18.87 2.81
N PHE A 93 2.72 18.04 3.78
CA PHE A 93 2.35 18.21 5.19
C PHE A 93 2.91 19.52 5.78
N ALA A 94 4.18 19.84 5.48
CA ALA A 94 4.80 21.09 5.92
C ALA A 94 4.07 22.32 5.35
N ALA A 95 3.71 22.29 4.06
CA ALA A 95 2.97 23.36 3.41
C ALA A 95 1.55 23.54 3.99
N LEU A 96 0.85 22.44 4.30
CA LEU A 96 -0.46 22.47 4.96
C LEU A 96 -0.37 23.10 6.36
N LYS A 97 0.64 22.73 7.16
CA LYS A 97 0.86 23.32 8.48
C LYS A 97 1.10 24.82 8.38
N GLN A 98 1.94 25.27 7.44
CA GLN A 98 2.19 26.69 7.21
C GLN A 98 0.90 27.43 6.83
N ARG A 99 0.10 26.90 5.89
CA ARG A 99 -1.18 27.50 5.52
C ARG A 99 -2.16 27.59 6.69
N GLY A 100 -2.22 26.56 7.53
CA GLY A 100 -3.05 26.56 8.74
C GLY A 100 -2.64 27.63 9.75
N MET A 101 -1.33 27.90 9.89
CA MET A 101 -0.83 28.99 10.73
C MET A 101 -1.25 30.36 10.21
N PHE A 102 -1.08 30.64 8.92
CA PHE A 102 -1.54 31.90 8.30
C PHE A 102 -3.06 32.08 8.38
N MET A 103 -3.80 30.97 8.43
CA MET A 103 -5.26 31.03 8.54
C MET A 103 -5.72 31.37 9.96
N ALA A 104 -5.00 30.92 10.98
CA ALA A 104 -5.32 31.28 12.37
C ALA A 104 -5.09 32.78 12.67
N GLU A 105 -4.31 33.49 11.87
CA GLU A 105 -4.03 34.93 12.05
C GLU A 105 -5.19 35.85 11.64
N TYR A 106 -6.18 35.36 10.88
CA TYR A 106 -7.35 36.18 10.48
C TYR A 106 -8.58 36.01 11.38
N GLU A 107 -8.57 35.05 12.31
CA GLU A 107 -9.69 34.80 13.25
C GLU A 107 -9.51 35.49 14.62
N ALA A 108 -8.49 36.36 14.75
CA ALA A 108 -8.17 37.13 15.96
C ALA A 108 -8.65 38.59 15.88
#